data_AF-A0A3Q0IYQ1-F1
#
_entry.id   AF-A0A3Q0IYQ1-F1
#
_cell.length_a   1.000
_cell.length_b   1.000
_cell.length_c   1.000
_cell.angle_alpha   90.00
_cell.angle_beta   90.00
_cell.angle_gamma   90.00
#
_symmetry.space_group_name_H-M   'P 1'
#
loop_
_entity.id
_entity.type
_entity.pdbx_description
1 polymer ?
#
loop_
_entity_poly.entity_id
_entity_poly.type
_entity_poly.pdbx_seq_one_letter_code
_entity_poly.pdbx_strand_id
1 'polypeptide(L)'
;MSKEKNDYYSQYQRNNAHNKAVKARNPCAKENEISMKCLDRNNYIKELCEKEFENYKICKKFWYYVAQDRRSKGLPLQMTEEDKQKAKEDFAKEIAGKSEIIHVVLKMACAQLIVLYPCPIY
;
A
#
# COMPACT_ATOMS: atom_id res chain seq x y z
N MET A 1 9.68 46.78 6.75
CA MET A 1 9.19 45.74 7.68
C MET A 1 7.84 45.13 7.33
N SER A 2 6.97 45.75 6.52
CA SER A 2 5.67 45.16 6.09
C SER A 2 5.76 44.30 4.83
N LYS A 3 6.68 44.62 3.89
CA LYS A 3 6.87 43.87 2.63
C LYS A 3 7.37 42.43 2.86
N GLU A 4 8.39 42.24 3.71
CA GLU A 4 8.97 40.92 4.00
C GLU A 4 7.97 39.97 4.70
N LYS A 5 7.10 40.49 5.58
CA LYS A 5 6.05 39.68 6.22
C LYS A 5 4.99 39.20 5.22
N ASN A 6 4.67 40.02 4.23
CA ASN A 6 3.75 39.66 3.15
C ASN A 6 4.36 38.63 2.20
N ASP A 7 5.66 38.76 1.88
CA ASP A 7 6.38 37.79 1.05
C ASP A 7 6.45 36.42 1.74
N TYR A 8 6.73 36.40 3.05
CA TYR A 8 6.71 35.18 3.86
C TYR A 8 5.35 34.48 3.84
N TYR A 9 4.25 35.21 4.08
CA TYR A 9 2.90 34.62 4.08
C TYR A 9 2.50 34.12 2.69
N SER A 10 2.88 34.83 1.62
CA SER A 10 2.64 34.40 0.24
C SER A 10 3.38 33.10 -0.11
N GLN A 11 4.61 32.93 0.40
CA GLN A 11 5.39 31.72 0.22
C GLN A 11 4.80 30.55 1.02
N TYR A 12 4.37 30.80 2.26
CA TYR A 12 3.68 29.80 3.09
C TYR A 12 2.42 29.25 2.40
N GLN A 13 1.59 30.13 1.83
CA GLN A 13 0.38 29.73 1.11
C GLN A 13 0.70 28.85 -0.11
N ARG A 14 1.70 29.22 -0.91
CA ARG A 14 2.14 28.43 -2.07
C ARG A 14 2.64 27.05 -1.66
N ASN A 15 3.46 26.99 -0.61
CA ASN A 15 3.99 25.73 -0.09
C ASN A 15 2.88 24.82 0.44
N ASN A 16 1.89 25.39 1.14
CA ASN A 16 0.74 24.63 1.64
C ASN A 16 -0.11 24.07 0.50
N ALA A 17 -0.40 24.88 -0.52
CA ALA A 17 -1.13 24.44 -1.71
C ALA A 17 -0.39 23.31 -2.45
N HIS A 18 0.93 23.45 -2.63
CA HIS A 18 1.78 22.42 -3.22
C HIS A 18 1.73 21.12 -2.41
N ASN A 19 1.93 21.19 -1.10
CA ASN A 19 1.92 20.01 -0.23
C ASN A 19 0.55 19.31 -0.23
N LYS A 20 -0.54 20.08 -0.26
CA LYS A 20 -1.90 19.54 -0.40
C LYS A 20 -2.08 18.81 -1.73
N ALA A 21 -1.62 19.39 -2.84
CA ALA A 21 -1.68 18.75 -4.15
C ALA A 21 -0.83 17.48 -4.23
N VAL A 22 0.37 17.49 -3.65
CA VAL A 22 1.25 16.30 -3.55
C VAL A 22 0.57 15.21 -2.73
N LYS A 23 -0.04 15.54 -1.58
CA LYS A 23 -0.79 14.58 -0.76
C LYS A 23 -1.97 13.99 -1.54
N ALA A 24 -2.71 14.80 -2.30
CA ALA A 24 -3.85 14.33 -3.09
C ALA A 24 -3.45 13.40 -4.25
N ARG A 25 -2.25 13.61 -4.84
CA ARG A 25 -1.73 12.76 -5.93
C ARG A 25 -1.06 11.48 -5.43
N ASN A 26 -0.69 11.41 -4.15
CA ASN A 26 -0.09 10.22 -3.56
C ASN A 26 -1.18 9.15 -3.35
N PRO A 27 -1.15 8.04 -4.10
CA PRO A 27 -2.18 7.01 -3.99
C PRO A 27 -2.07 6.20 -2.67
N CYS A 28 -1.00 6.39 -1.90
CA CYS A 28 -0.77 5.82 -0.57
C CYS A 28 -0.89 6.86 0.56
N ALA A 29 -1.58 7.98 0.32
CA ALA A 29 -1.72 9.05 1.31
C ALA A 29 -2.42 8.56 2.60
N LYS A 30 -3.35 7.61 2.49
CA LYS A 30 -4.08 7.04 3.62
C LYS A 30 -3.18 6.18 4.50
N GLU A 31 -2.41 5.28 3.90
CA GLU A 31 -1.48 4.39 4.60
C GLU A 31 -0.33 5.18 5.24
N ASN A 32 0.12 6.24 4.55
CA ASN A 32 1.08 7.19 5.12
C ASN A 32 0.51 7.87 6.37
N GLU A 33 -0.73 8.39 6.30
CA GLU A 33 -1.38 9.03 7.44
C GLU A 33 -1.58 8.07 8.61
N ILE A 34 -1.95 6.81 8.35
CA ILE A 34 -2.06 5.77 9.39
C ILE A 34 -0.71 5.53 10.07
N SER A 35 0.37 5.43 9.29
CA SER A 35 1.72 5.23 9.81
C SER A 35 2.17 6.41 10.69
N MET A 36 1.90 7.64 10.26
CA MET A 36 2.22 8.84 11.05
C MET A 36 1.40 8.91 12.34
N LYS A 37 0.09 8.61 12.27
CA LYS A 37 -0.76 8.53 13.49
C LYS A 37 -0.31 7.45 14.46
N CYS A 38 0.30 6.37 13.97
CA CYS A 38 0.89 5.37 14.84
C CYS A 38 2.09 5.94 15.59
N LEU A 39 3.01 6.63 14.89
CA LEU A 39 4.16 7.27 15.53
C LEU A 39 3.73 8.32 16.57
N ASP A 40 2.75 9.16 16.24
CA ASP A 40 2.25 10.20 17.15
C ASP A 40 1.71 9.62 18.46
N ARG A 41 1.10 8.43 18.40
CA ARG A 41 0.56 7.73 19.60
C ARG A 41 1.63 6.97 20.39
N ASN A 42 2.75 6.63 19.75
CA ASN A 42 3.78 5.76 20.30
C ASN A 42 5.11 6.49 20.55
N ASN A 43 5.08 7.81 20.76
CA ASN A 43 6.27 8.63 21.00
C ASN A 43 7.37 8.43 19.94
N TYR A 44 6.95 8.24 18.67
CA TYR A 44 7.83 8.01 17.54
C TYR A 44 8.71 6.75 17.61
N ILE A 45 8.36 5.78 18.47
CA ILE A 45 8.98 4.45 18.50
C ILE A 45 8.52 3.67 17.27
N LYS A 46 9.43 3.40 16.33
CA LYS A 46 9.09 2.86 15.00
C LYS A 46 8.71 1.39 15.06
N GLU A 47 9.31 0.65 15.98
CA GLU A 47 9.16 -0.77 16.22
C GLU A 47 7.71 -1.12 16.60
N LEU A 48 7.00 -0.19 17.24
CA LEU A 48 5.58 -0.35 17.60
C LEU A 48 4.63 -0.16 16.41
N CYS A 49 5.13 0.30 15.26
CA CYS A 49 4.35 0.69 14.08
C CYS A 49 4.76 -0.08 12.82
N GLU A 50 5.48 -1.20 12.97
CA GLU A 50 5.99 -1.99 11.84
C GLU A 50 4.90 -2.39 10.86
N LYS A 51 3.72 -2.78 11.37
CA LYS A 51 2.59 -3.21 10.55
C LYS A 51 2.07 -2.09 9.65
N GLU A 52 1.95 -0.88 10.19
CA GLU A 52 1.52 0.31 9.45
C GLU A 52 2.54 0.68 8.37
N PHE A 53 3.83 0.61 8.69
CA PHE A 53 4.89 0.84 7.71
C PHE A 53 4.93 -0.24 6.62
N GLU A 54 4.71 -1.51 6.96
CA GLU A 54 4.61 -2.58 5.97
C GLU A 54 3.42 -2.37 5.05
N ASN A 55 2.25 -1.97 5.57
CA ASN A 55 1.11 -1.60 4.75
C ASN A 55 1.44 -0.45 3.78
N TYR A 56 2.14 0.58 4.26
CA TYR A 56 2.59 1.68 3.42
C TYR A 56 3.60 1.21 2.34
N LYS A 57 4.54 0.32 2.66
CA LYS A 57 5.48 -0.28 1.71
C LYS A 57 4.76 -1.12 0.66
N ILE A 58 3.80 -1.94 1.06
CA ILE A 58 2.97 -2.76 0.17
C ILE A 58 2.20 -1.87 -0.79
N CYS A 59 1.57 -0.80 -0.29
CA CYS A 59 0.87 0.17 -1.14
C CYS A 59 1.80 0.77 -2.21
N LYS A 60 3.01 1.21 -1.82
CA LYS A 60 3.97 1.76 -2.78
C LYS A 60 4.40 0.74 -3.84
N LYS A 61 4.63 -0.52 -3.43
CA LYS A 61 4.99 -1.61 -4.36
C LYS A 61 3.85 -1.89 -5.34
N PHE A 62 2.61 -1.94 -4.88
CA PHE A 62 1.44 -2.13 -5.73
C PHE A 62 1.37 -1.06 -6.82
N TRP A 63 1.39 0.22 -6.44
CA TRP A 63 1.30 1.32 -7.41
C TRP A 63 2.52 1.43 -8.33
N TYR A 64 3.69 1.02 -7.86
CA TYR A 64 4.86 0.88 -8.71
C TYR A 64 4.62 -0.13 -9.83
N TYR A 65 4.09 -1.32 -9.53
CA TYR A 65 3.79 -2.33 -10.54
C TYR A 65 2.67 -1.90 -11.49
N VAL A 66 1.61 -1.27 -10.98
CA VAL A 66 0.55 -0.70 -11.84
C VAL A 66 1.14 0.32 -12.81
N ALA A 67 2.01 1.21 -12.35
CA ALA A 67 2.66 2.20 -13.21
C ALA A 67 3.56 1.53 -14.28
N GLN A 68 4.30 0.48 -13.91
CA GLN A 68 5.13 -0.27 -14.86
C GLN A 68 4.30 -1.01 -15.91
N ASP A 69 3.21 -1.67 -15.51
CA ASP A 69 2.29 -2.35 -16.41
C ASP A 69 1.60 -1.38 -17.39
N ARG A 70 1.22 -0.18 -16.90
CA ARG A 70 0.68 0.86 -17.78
C ARG A 70 1.72 1.37 -18.78
N ARG A 71 2.98 1.55 -18.35
CA ARG A 71 4.08 1.95 -19.25
C ARG A 71 4.34 0.93 -20.32
N SER A 72 4.37 -0.37 -20.00
CA SER A 72 4.60 -1.42 -20.99
C SER A 72 3.49 -1.49 -22.04
N LYS A 73 2.27 -1.09 -21.67
CA LYS A 73 1.09 -1.01 -22.55
C LYS A 73 0.95 0.34 -23.29
N GLY A 74 1.88 1.30 -23.08
CA GLY A 74 1.78 2.64 -23.67
C GLY A 74 0.62 3.49 -23.12
N LEU A 75 0.06 3.14 -21.95
CA LEU A 75 -1.05 3.84 -21.33
C LEU A 75 -0.56 5.03 -20.48
N PRO A 76 -1.35 6.11 -20.36
CA PRO A 76 -0.97 7.27 -19.57
C PRO A 76 -0.81 6.92 -18.09
N LEU A 77 0.19 7.50 -17.42
CA LEU A 77 0.42 7.30 -15.97
C LEU A 77 -0.65 7.94 -15.10
N GLN A 78 -1.34 8.96 -15.61
CA GLN A 78 -2.53 9.49 -14.97
C GLN A 78 -3.66 8.47 -15.11
N MET A 79 -4.22 8.07 -13.99
CA MET A 79 -5.35 7.16 -13.88
C MET A 79 -6.57 7.94 -13.38
N THR A 80 -7.74 7.63 -13.93
CA THR A 80 -9.01 8.09 -13.37
C THR A 80 -9.31 7.35 -12.05
N GLU A 81 -10.28 7.81 -11.28
CA GLU A 81 -10.64 7.12 -10.03
C GLU A 81 -11.23 5.73 -10.30
N GLU A 82 -11.94 5.54 -11.42
CA GLU A 82 -12.47 4.24 -11.84
C GLU A 82 -11.34 3.26 -12.17
N ASP A 83 -10.34 3.69 -12.93
CA ASP A 83 -9.16 2.88 -13.25
C ASP A 83 -8.41 2.45 -11.98
N LYS A 84 -8.30 3.36 -11.00
CA LYS A 84 -7.66 3.07 -9.71
C LYS A 84 -8.45 2.03 -8.93
N GLN A 85 -9.78 2.14 -8.92
CA GLN A 85 -10.64 1.21 -8.21
C GLN A 85 -10.57 -0.19 -8.84
N LYS A 86 -10.64 -0.26 -10.16
CA LYS A 86 -10.49 -1.52 -10.90
C LYS A 86 -9.13 -2.17 -10.64
N ALA A 87 -8.04 -1.40 -10.68
CA ALA A 87 -6.71 -1.95 -10.39
C ALA A 87 -6.59 -2.55 -8.98
N LYS A 88 -7.26 -1.94 -7.98
CA LYS A 88 -7.32 -2.49 -6.61
C LYS A 88 -8.14 -3.78 -6.56
N GLU A 89 -9.27 -3.82 -7.25
CA GLU A 89 -10.13 -5.01 -7.31
C GLU A 89 -9.44 -6.18 -8.01
N ASP A 90 -8.78 -5.92 -9.14
CA ASP A 90 -8.04 -6.93 -9.89
C ASP A 90 -6.89 -7.49 -9.04
N PHE A 91 -6.15 -6.62 -8.33
CA PHE A 91 -5.13 -7.05 -7.38
C PHE A 91 -5.70 -7.85 -6.21
N ALA A 92 -6.83 -7.43 -5.64
CA ALA A 92 -7.49 -8.17 -4.57
C ALA A 92 -7.91 -9.58 -5.01
N LYS A 93 -8.44 -9.72 -6.23
CA LYS A 93 -8.79 -11.01 -6.83
C LYS A 93 -7.56 -11.88 -7.08
N GLU A 94 -6.47 -11.31 -7.59
CA GLU A 94 -5.22 -12.04 -7.81
C GLU A 94 -4.62 -12.57 -6.50
N ILE A 95 -4.65 -11.76 -5.44
CA ILE A 95 -4.19 -12.17 -4.10
C ILE A 95 -5.11 -13.26 -3.52
N ALA A 96 -6.44 -13.11 -3.65
CA ALA A 96 -7.39 -14.12 -3.22
C ALA A 96 -7.15 -15.47 -3.92
N GLY A 97 -6.98 -15.46 -5.24
CA GLY A 97 -6.70 -16.67 -6.01
C GLY A 97 -5.36 -17.32 -5.64
N LYS A 98 -4.31 -16.54 -5.37
CA LYS A 98 -3.03 -17.09 -4.87
C LYS A 98 -3.18 -17.71 -3.48
N SER A 99 -3.97 -17.10 -2.59
CA SER A 99 -4.27 -17.66 -1.27
C SER A 99 -5.03 -18.98 -1.38
N GLU A 100 -5.99 -19.08 -2.30
CA GLU A 100 -6.72 -20.32 -2.57
C GLU A 100 -5.80 -21.41 -3.11
N ILE A 101 -4.92 -21.09 -4.06
CA ILE A 101 -3.91 -22.03 -4.56
C ILE A 101 -2.99 -22.50 -3.44
N ILE A 102 -2.49 -21.60 -2.58
CA ILE A 102 -1.67 -21.96 -1.42
C ILE A 102 -2.45 -22.89 -0.48
N HIS A 103 -3.71 -22.58 -0.17
CA HIS A 103 -4.58 -23.44 0.65
C HIS A 103 -4.81 -24.82 0.01
N VAL A 104 -5.00 -24.89 -1.32
CA VAL A 104 -5.16 -26.14 -2.06
C VAL A 104 -3.87 -26.96 -2.04
N VAL A 105 -2.73 -26.34 -2.33
CA VAL A 105 -1.41 -26.99 -2.32
C VAL A 105 -1.05 -27.49 -0.92
N LEU A 106 -1.31 -26.69 0.13
CA LEU A 106 -1.07 -27.06 1.52
C LEU A 106 -1.97 -28.23 1.96
N LYS A 107 -3.25 -28.23 1.55
CA LYS A 107 -4.17 -29.35 1.79
C LYS A 107 -3.73 -30.63 1.06
N MET A 108 -3.28 -30.51 -0.19
CA MET A 108 -2.78 -31.66 -0.98
C MET A 108 -1.51 -32.25 -0.37
N ALA A 109 -0.57 -31.41 0.09
CA ALA A 109 0.63 -31.88 0.77
C ALA A 109 0.32 -32.61 2.08
N CYS A 110 -0.67 -32.15 2.85
CA CYS A 110 -1.12 -32.82 4.07
C CYS A 110 -1.77 -34.18 3.78
N ALA A 111 -2.58 -34.29 2.71
CA ALA A 111 -3.21 -35.55 2.32
C ALA A 111 -2.19 -36.64 1.88
N GLN A 112 -1.06 -36.24 1.27
CA GLN A 112 0.01 -37.17 0.88
C GLN A 112 0.82 -37.70 2.07
N LEU A 113 0.92 -36.93 3.16
CA LEU A 113 1.66 -37.33 4.36
C LEU A 113 0.89 -38.32 5.25
N ILE A 114 -0.45 -38.41 5.13
CA ILE A 114 -1.28 -39.38 5.87
C ILE A 114 -1.01 -40.83 5.43
N VAL A 115 -0.55 -41.05 4.19
CA VAL A 115 -0.30 -42.40 3.67
C VAL A 115 1.06 -42.96 4.12
N LEU A 116 2.00 -42.10 4.54
CA LEU A 116 3.36 -42.51 4.89
C LEU A 116 3.62 -42.63 6.41
N TYR A 117 2.72 -42.11 7.24
CA TYR A 117 2.76 -42.30 8.68
C TYR A 117 1.37 -42.70 9.20
N PRO A 118 0.98 -43.99 9.10
CA PRO A 118 -0.15 -44.46 9.88
C PRO A 118 0.17 -44.21 11.36
N CYS A 119 -0.60 -43.31 11.96
CA CYS A 119 -0.54 -42.99 13.38
C CYS A 119 -0.69 -44.32 14.16
N PRO A 120 0.32 -44.75 14.96
CA PRO A 120 0.14 -45.87 15.85
C PRO A 120 -0.80 -45.41 16.97
N ILE A 121 -2.06 -45.83 16.83
CA ILE A 121 -3.05 -45.77 17.90
C ILE A 121 -2.58 -46.75 18.97
N TYR A 122 -2.12 -46.24 20.11
CA TYR A 122 -2.10 -46.93 21.40
C TYR A 122 -2.34 -45.91 22.51
#